data_AF-A0A183C546-F1
#
_entry.id   AF-A0A183C546-F1
#
_cell.length_a   1.000
_cell.length_b   1.000
_cell.length_c   1.000
_cell.angle_alpha   90.00
_cell.angle_beta   90.00
_cell.angle_gamma   90.00
#
_symmetry.space_group_name_H-M   'P 1'
#
loop_
_entity.id
_entity.type
_entity.pdbx_description
1 polymer ?
#
loop_
_entity_poly.entity_id
_entity_poly.type
_entity_poly.pdbx_seq_one_letter_code
_entity_poly.pdbx_strand_id
1 'polypeptide(L)'
;YGKAIVALESTVITHGLPHPTNLKVATRLEEIIREEGAVPATIALLDGNIRIGLCRDELKRISKPESNAIKVSRRDLVSCLVEKRAGGTTVAATMWIAQKAGIRIFATGGIGGVHRGGENTMDVSADLTELSRTPETQSVGVIVLDKNPNFPGFFCPRTSLKAPYHTDSLEKAIDILLLSTRMGLSNGTLIACPLPKVNEWPEKKI
;
A
#
# COMPACT_ATOMS: atom_id res chain seq x y z
N TYR A 1 -10.42 11.08 18.59
CA TYR A 1 -9.88 10.13 19.59
C TYR A 1 -8.52 9.65 19.11
N GLY A 2 -7.45 9.93 19.84
CA GLY A 2 -6.04 9.81 19.41
C GLY A 2 -5.49 8.39 19.17
N LYS A 3 -6.28 7.49 18.58
CA LYS A 3 -5.79 6.17 18.12
C LYS A 3 -5.08 6.32 16.78
N ALA A 4 -4.04 5.52 16.56
CA ALA A 4 -3.36 5.44 15.27
C ALA A 4 -4.32 4.93 14.19
N ILE A 5 -4.25 5.49 12.99
CA ILE A 5 -5.03 5.06 11.83
C ILE A 5 -4.07 4.43 10.82
N VAL A 6 -4.44 3.27 10.29
CA VAL A 6 -3.69 2.55 9.25
C VAL A 6 -4.57 2.49 8.00
N ALA A 7 -4.15 3.17 6.94
CA ALA A 7 -4.82 3.07 5.64
C ALA A 7 -4.60 1.68 5.02
N LEU A 8 -5.58 1.22 4.25
CA LEU A 8 -5.49 0.02 3.41
C LEU A 8 -6.03 0.33 2.02
N GLU A 9 -5.40 -0.23 0.98
CA GLU A 9 -5.88 -0.08 -0.41
C GLU A 9 -7.01 -1.07 -0.73
N SER A 10 -7.74 -0.81 -1.81
CA SER A 10 -8.83 -1.69 -2.27
C SER A 10 -8.59 -2.33 -3.64
N THR A 11 -7.50 -2.02 -4.33
CA THR A 11 -7.09 -2.74 -5.56
C THR A 11 -6.81 -4.20 -5.28
N VAL A 12 -6.16 -4.54 -4.16
CA VAL A 12 -5.94 -5.95 -3.77
C VAL A 12 -7.26 -6.71 -3.60
N ILE A 13 -8.32 -6.01 -3.16
CA ILE A 13 -9.65 -6.58 -2.95
C ILE A 13 -10.37 -6.79 -4.28
N THR A 14 -10.28 -5.81 -5.18
CA THR A 14 -11.08 -5.76 -6.42
C THR A 14 -10.41 -6.46 -7.61
N HIS A 15 -9.08 -6.44 -7.67
CA HIS A 15 -8.30 -6.92 -8.82
C HIS A 15 -7.14 -7.85 -8.43
N GLY A 16 -6.72 -7.86 -7.15
CA GLY A 16 -5.56 -8.64 -6.70
C GLY A 16 -5.87 -10.07 -6.28
N LEU A 17 -7.07 -10.33 -5.75
CA LEU A 17 -7.46 -11.63 -5.21
C LEU A 17 -8.85 -12.03 -5.70
N PRO A 18 -9.10 -13.33 -5.94
CA PRO A 18 -10.42 -13.81 -6.35
C PRO A 18 -11.42 -13.75 -5.20
N HIS A 19 -12.71 -13.57 -5.53
CA HIS A 19 -13.80 -13.77 -4.58
C HIS A 19 -13.98 -15.26 -4.24
N PRO A 20 -14.25 -15.67 -2.98
CA PRO A 20 -14.43 -14.86 -1.77
C PRO A 20 -13.14 -14.61 -0.96
N THR A 21 -11.98 -15.03 -1.45
CA THR A 21 -10.69 -14.89 -0.75
C THR A 21 -10.35 -13.43 -0.50
N ASN A 22 -10.62 -12.54 -1.47
CA ASN A 22 -10.43 -11.11 -1.33
C ASN A 22 -11.13 -10.51 -0.09
N LEU A 23 -12.40 -10.85 0.15
CA LEU A 23 -13.18 -10.37 1.28
C LEU A 23 -12.64 -10.92 2.60
N LYS A 24 -12.27 -12.21 2.63
CA LYS A 24 -11.70 -12.86 3.82
C LYS A 24 -10.40 -12.19 4.22
N VAL A 25 -9.51 -11.95 3.25
CA VAL A 25 -8.22 -11.28 3.48
C VAL A 25 -8.44 -9.84 3.94
N ALA A 26 -9.29 -9.07 3.25
CA ALA A 26 -9.58 -7.69 3.64
C ALA A 26 -10.14 -7.58 5.06
N THR A 27 -11.10 -8.46 5.40
CA THR A 27 -11.69 -8.51 6.75
C THR A 27 -10.62 -8.86 7.79
N ARG A 28 -9.79 -9.87 7.53
CA ARG A 28 -8.73 -10.28 8.46
C ARG A 28 -7.68 -9.18 8.65
N LEU A 29 -7.31 -8.45 7.61
CA LEU A 29 -6.40 -7.31 7.71
C LEU A 29 -6.96 -6.21 8.62
N GLU A 30 -8.25 -5.87 8.49
CA GLU A 30 -8.89 -4.92 9.40
C GLU A 30 -8.92 -5.42 10.85
N GLU A 31 -9.17 -6.71 11.06
CA GLU A 31 -9.15 -7.33 12.39
C GLU A 31 -7.77 -7.25 13.04
N ILE A 32 -6.71 -7.60 12.31
CA ILE A 32 -5.32 -7.52 12.83
C ILE A 32 -4.99 -6.09 13.28
N ILE A 33 -5.34 -5.08 12.49
CA ILE A 33 -5.08 -3.68 12.86
C ILE A 33 -5.83 -3.30 14.14
N ARG A 34 -7.06 -3.81 14.34
CA ARG A 34 -7.84 -3.59 15.57
C ARG A 34 -7.25 -4.33 16.76
N GLU A 35 -6.77 -5.55 16.57
CA GLU A 35 -6.08 -6.37 17.58
C GLU A 35 -4.82 -5.65 18.10
N GLU A 36 -4.08 -4.97 17.21
CA GLU A 36 -2.93 -4.12 17.54
C GLU A 36 -3.30 -2.74 18.11
N GLY A 37 -4.58 -2.48 18.39
CA GLY A 37 -5.07 -1.26 19.02
C GLY A 37 -5.22 -0.04 18.10
N ALA A 38 -5.00 -0.21 16.79
CA ALA A 38 -5.16 0.83 15.78
C ALA A 38 -6.53 0.78 15.09
N VAL A 39 -6.82 1.78 14.25
CA VAL A 39 -8.05 1.89 13.46
C VAL A 39 -7.72 1.67 11.98
N PRO A 40 -8.18 0.58 11.34
CA PRO A 40 -8.03 0.40 9.90
C PRO A 40 -8.95 1.36 9.15
N ALA A 41 -8.44 1.86 8.02
CA ALA A 41 -9.17 2.69 7.08
C ALA A 41 -8.97 2.14 5.67
N THR A 42 -9.75 1.12 5.29
CA THR A 42 -9.82 0.66 3.90
C THR A 42 -10.40 1.76 3.02
N ILE A 43 -9.68 2.15 1.97
CA ILE A 43 -10.02 3.29 1.12
C ILE A 43 -10.53 2.80 -0.23
N ALA A 44 -11.70 3.28 -0.65
CA ALA A 44 -12.28 2.97 -1.95
C ALA A 44 -13.16 4.11 -2.49
N LEU A 45 -13.54 4.01 -3.76
CA LEU A 45 -14.58 4.87 -4.35
C LEU A 45 -15.89 4.11 -4.42
N LEU A 46 -16.97 4.71 -3.90
CA LEU A 46 -18.33 4.17 -3.97
C LEU A 46 -19.32 5.32 -4.16
N ASP A 47 -20.23 5.15 -5.13
CA ASP A 47 -21.36 6.06 -5.36
C ASP A 47 -20.96 7.54 -5.51
N GLY A 48 -19.83 7.79 -6.18
CA GLY A 48 -19.30 9.14 -6.40
C GLY A 48 -18.60 9.77 -5.18
N ASN A 49 -18.31 8.97 -4.15
CA ASN A 49 -17.65 9.42 -2.94
C ASN A 49 -16.34 8.69 -2.69
N ILE A 50 -15.36 9.42 -2.15
CA ILE A 50 -14.19 8.81 -1.52
C ILE A 50 -14.61 8.30 -0.15
N ARG A 51 -14.48 6.99 0.07
CA ARG A 51 -14.77 6.34 1.35
C ARG A 51 -13.45 6.02 2.03
N ILE A 52 -13.27 6.51 3.26
CA ILE A 52 -12.08 6.29 4.09
C ILE A 52 -12.53 5.51 5.32
N GLY A 53 -12.24 4.21 5.34
CA GLY A 53 -12.82 3.27 6.30
C GLY A 53 -14.18 2.77 5.81
N LEU A 54 -14.16 1.64 5.11
CA LEU A 54 -15.38 0.97 4.67
C LEU A 54 -16.08 0.30 5.85
N CYS A 55 -17.42 0.35 5.86
CA CYS A 55 -18.19 -0.52 6.73
C CYS A 55 -18.20 -1.96 6.17
N ARG A 56 -18.69 -2.91 6.98
CA ARG A 56 -18.77 -4.33 6.59
C ARG A 56 -19.54 -4.55 5.28
N ASP A 57 -20.62 -3.81 5.07
CA ASP A 57 -21.46 -3.99 3.89
C ASP A 57 -20.84 -3.34 2.64
N GLU A 58 -20.15 -2.22 2.79
CA GLU A 58 -19.35 -1.60 1.73
C GLU A 58 -18.18 -2.51 1.32
N LEU A 59 -17.47 -3.08 2.29
CA LEU A 59 -16.37 -4.02 2.05
C LEU A 59 -16.86 -5.28 1.32
N LYS A 60 -17.99 -5.84 1.75
CA LYS A 60 -18.66 -6.95 1.04
C LYS A 60 -19.05 -6.54 -0.37
N ARG A 61 -19.68 -5.37 -0.54
CA ARG A 61 -20.12 -4.86 -1.84
C ARG A 61 -18.96 -4.74 -2.81
N ILE A 62 -17.84 -4.12 -2.41
CA ILE A 62 -16.71 -3.90 -3.31
C ILE A 62 -15.91 -5.18 -3.60
N SER A 63 -15.97 -6.18 -2.72
CA SER A 63 -15.30 -7.48 -2.93
C SER A 63 -15.98 -8.39 -3.95
N LYS A 64 -17.21 -8.05 -4.35
CA LYS A 64 -18.03 -8.87 -5.25
C LYS A 64 -17.71 -8.56 -6.72
N PRO A 65 -17.68 -9.56 -7.61
CA PRO A 65 -17.53 -9.33 -9.05
C PRO A 65 -18.58 -8.36 -9.61
N GLU A 66 -19.80 -8.40 -9.06
CA GLU A 66 -20.93 -7.55 -9.47
C GLU A 66 -20.73 -6.07 -9.14
N SER A 67 -19.71 -5.74 -8.33
CA SER A 67 -19.34 -4.34 -8.09
C SER A 67 -18.91 -3.62 -9.36
N ASN A 68 -18.43 -4.36 -10.37
CA ASN A 68 -17.81 -3.82 -11.58
C ASN A 68 -16.79 -2.72 -11.26
N ALA A 69 -16.09 -2.87 -10.13
CA ALA A 69 -15.16 -1.89 -9.64
C ALA A 69 -13.98 -1.75 -10.61
N ILE A 70 -13.61 -0.52 -10.94
CA ILE A 70 -12.42 -0.27 -11.75
C ILE A 70 -11.19 -0.08 -10.88
N LYS A 71 -10.02 -0.39 -11.44
CA LYS A 71 -8.73 -0.06 -10.83
C LYS A 71 -8.50 1.44 -10.96
N VAL A 72 -8.34 2.14 -9.84
CA VAL A 72 -8.24 3.60 -9.77
C VAL A 72 -6.86 4.00 -9.30
N SER A 73 -6.08 4.60 -10.18
CA SER A 73 -4.89 5.37 -9.84
C SER A 73 -5.23 6.86 -9.66
N ARG A 74 -4.25 7.67 -9.26
CA ARG A 74 -4.45 9.10 -8.98
C ARG A 74 -5.07 9.85 -10.15
N ARG A 75 -4.69 9.52 -11.39
CA ARG A 75 -5.22 10.14 -12.61
C ARG A 75 -6.69 9.81 -12.87
N ASP A 76 -7.17 8.70 -12.33
CA ASP A 76 -8.51 8.16 -12.59
C ASP A 76 -9.54 8.66 -11.56
N LEU A 77 -9.09 9.21 -10.42
CA LEU A 77 -9.93 9.62 -9.29
C LEU A 77 -11.10 10.51 -9.71
N VAL A 78 -10.82 11.60 -10.43
CA VAL A 78 -11.83 12.60 -10.79
C VAL A 78 -12.90 12.00 -11.70
N SER A 79 -12.49 11.31 -12.76
CA SER A 79 -13.43 10.68 -13.71
C SER A 79 -14.30 9.64 -13.01
N CYS A 80 -13.70 8.79 -12.17
CA CYS A 80 -14.41 7.75 -11.43
C CYS A 80 -15.46 8.34 -10.46
N LEU A 81 -15.13 9.43 -9.78
CA LEU A 81 -16.06 10.14 -8.88
C LEU A 81 -17.23 10.77 -9.64
N VAL A 82 -16.96 11.45 -10.76
CA VAL A 82 -18.02 12.07 -11.59
C VAL A 82 -18.96 11.01 -12.16
N GLU A 83 -18.41 9.90 -12.65
CA GLU A 83 -19.19 8.76 -13.18
C GLU A 83 -19.84 7.91 -12.08
N LYS A 84 -19.59 8.22 -10.80
CA LYS A 84 -20.10 7.49 -9.62
C LYS A 84 -19.78 5.99 -9.64
N ARG A 85 -18.64 5.61 -10.22
CA ARG A 85 -18.25 4.21 -10.33
C ARG A 85 -17.74 3.68 -9.00
N ALA A 86 -17.91 2.37 -8.79
CA ALA A 86 -17.14 1.67 -7.78
C ALA A 86 -15.67 1.62 -8.22
N GLY A 87 -14.74 1.86 -7.30
CA GLY A 87 -13.32 1.97 -7.62
C GLY A 87 -12.43 1.39 -6.54
N GLY A 88 -11.63 0.39 -6.92
CA GLY A 88 -10.52 -0.11 -6.12
C GLY A 88 -9.34 0.85 -6.23
N THR A 89 -8.96 1.51 -5.13
CA THR A 89 -7.81 2.42 -5.13
C THR A 89 -6.51 1.62 -5.15
N THR A 90 -5.59 2.00 -6.03
CA THR A 90 -4.19 1.51 -6.04
C THR A 90 -3.38 2.18 -4.93
N VAL A 91 -2.20 1.64 -4.62
CA VAL A 91 -1.18 2.27 -3.74
C VAL A 91 -1.08 3.79 -3.96
N ALA A 92 -0.86 4.27 -5.19
CA ALA A 92 -0.80 5.71 -5.47
C ALA A 92 -2.07 6.49 -5.07
N ALA A 93 -3.25 5.99 -5.44
CA ALA A 93 -4.51 6.67 -5.11
C ALA A 93 -4.77 6.63 -3.60
N THR A 94 -4.50 5.50 -2.94
CA THR A 94 -4.66 5.32 -1.49
C THR A 94 -3.74 6.27 -0.72
N MET A 95 -2.46 6.37 -1.11
CA MET A 95 -1.50 7.29 -0.50
C MET A 95 -1.96 8.74 -0.61
N TRP A 96 -2.39 9.17 -1.79
CA TRP A 96 -2.87 10.54 -2.01
C TRP A 96 -4.08 10.88 -1.12
N ILE A 97 -5.06 9.97 -1.06
CA ILE A 97 -6.26 10.16 -0.23
C ILE A 97 -5.89 10.14 1.27
N ALA A 98 -5.07 9.18 1.69
CA ALA A 98 -4.63 9.05 3.08
C ALA A 98 -3.90 10.31 3.55
N GLN A 99 -2.99 10.84 2.74
CA GLN A 99 -2.27 12.08 3.03
C GLN A 99 -3.24 13.26 3.17
N LYS A 100 -4.22 13.40 2.26
CA LYS A 100 -5.25 14.46 2.34
C LYS A 100 -6.15 14.34 3.57
N ALA A 101 -6.33 13.12 4.09
CA ALA A 101 -7.06 12.84 5.32
C ALA A 101 -6.18 12.91 6.59
N GLY A 102 -4.89 13.23 6.48
CA GLY A 102 -3.97 13.28 7.61
C GLY A 102 -3.55 11.91 8.16
N ILE A 103 -3.78 10.83 7.40
CA ILE A 103 -3.36 9.47 7.75
C ILE A 103 -1.92 9.27 7.27
N ARG A 104 -1.01 8.95 8.20
CA ARG A 104 0.43 8.85 7.93
C ARG A 104 0.97 7.44 7.71
N ILE A 105 0.18 6.42 8.05
CA ILE A 105 0.57 5.01 7.94
C ILE A 105 -0.35 4.31 6.95
N PHE A 106 0.23 3.61 5.99
CA PHE A 106 -0.45 2.83 4.96
C PHE A 106 0.22 1.47 4.84
N ALA A 107 -0.57 0.40 4.86
CA ALA A 107 -0.10 -0.97 4.64
C ALA A 107 -0.68 -1.54 3.32
N THR A 108 0.18 -2.20 2.55
CA THR A 108 -0.17 -2.96 1.33
C THR A 108 0.63 -4.26 1.31
N GLY A 109 0.28 -5.18 0.41
CA GLY A 109 1.12 -6.36 0.13
C GLY A 109 2.41 -5.99 -0.61
N GLY A 110 2.33 -5.11 -1.61
CA GLY A 110 3.47 -4.73 -2.42
C GLY A 110 3.17 -3.50 -3.28
N ILE A 111 4.19 -2.70 -3.55
CA ILE A 111 4.06 -1.52 -4.40
C ILE A 111 4.31 -1.88 -5.87
N GLY A 112 3.69 -1.14 -6.78
CA GLY A 112 4.12 -1.15 -8.18
C GLY A 112 5.51 -0.55 -8.35
N GLY A 113 6.15 -0.84 -9.48
CA GLY A 113 7.51 -0.38 -9.78
C GLY A 113 7.72 -0.17 -11.27
N VAL A 114 8.98 -0.22 -11.68
CA VAL A 114 9.35 -0.26 -13.11
C VAL A 114 9.08 -1.67 -13.63
N HIS A 115 8.33 -1.78 -14.73
CA HIS A 115 8.06 -3.07 -15.36
C HIS A 115 9.31 -3.60 -16.09
N ARG A 116 9.37 -4.92 -16.32
CA ARG A 116 10.47 -5.54 -17.09
C ARG A 116 10.51 -4.95 -18.51
N GLY A 117 11.68 -4.51 -18.96
CA GLY A 117 11.83 -3.79 -20.23
C GLY A 117 11.47 -2.30 -20.16
N GLY A 118 11.23 -1.78 -18.95
CA GLY A 118 10.87 -0.38 -18.68
C GLY A 118 11.90 0.64 -19.18
N GLU A 119 13.16 0.25 -19.34
CA GLU A 119 14.20 1.06 -19.96
C GLU A 119 13.90 1.42 -21.43
N ASN A 120 13.00 0.66 -22.08
CA ASN A 120 12.54 0.90 -23.45
C ASN A 120 11.10 1.42 -23.50
N THR A 121 10.22 0.88 -22.65
CA THR A 121 8.78 1.16 -22.72
C THR A 121 8.34 2.36 -21.88
N MET A 122 9.18 2.78 -20.92
CA MET A 122 8.83 3.76 -19.89
C MET A 122 7.57 3.36 -19.09
N ASP A 123 7.27 2.06 -19.01
CA ASP A 123 6.17 1.52 -18.19
C ASP A 123 6.57 1.51 -16.71
N VAL A 124 6.28 2.63 -16.04
CA VAL A 124 6.64 2.90 -14.65
C VAL A 124 5.38 3.18 -13.84
N SER A 125 5.19 2.43 -12.76
CA SER A 125 4.04 2.61 -11.87
C SER A 125 3.99 4.04 -11.30
N ALA A 126 2.77 4.59 -11.26
CA ALA A 126 2.49 5.85 -10.59
C ALA A 126 2.77 5.81 -9.08
N ASP A 127 2.91 4.61 -8.48
CA ASP A 127 3.24 4.45 -7.06
C ASP A 127 4.59 5.07 -6.72
N LEU A 128 5.61 4.88 -7.56
CA LEU A 128 6.92 5.50 -7.39
C LEU A 128 6.81 7.03 -7.49
N THR A 129 6.01 7.50 -8.44
CA THR A 129 5.74 8.94 -8.59
C THR A 129 5.01 9.49 -7.36
N GLU A 130 4.08 8.76 -6.76
CA GLU A 130 3.38 9.22 -5.56
C GLU A 130 4.27 9.20 -4.32
N LEU A 131 5.09 8.16 -4.16
CA LEU A 131 6.13 8.09 -3.12
C LEU A 131 7.11 9.27 -3.21
N SER A 132 7.39 9.75 -4.43
CA SER A 132 8.37 10.80 -4.71
C SER A 132 7.85 12.20 -4.91
N ARG A 133 6.56 12.42 -5.21
CA ARG A 133 5.94 13.76 -5.38
C ARG A 133 5.80 14.56 -4.08
N THR A 134 6.66 14.20 -3.15
CA THR A 134 7.13 14.95 -2.02
C THR A 134 8.68 14.85 -1.93
N PRO A 135 9.52 15.61 -2.64
CA PRO A 135 9.57 16.03 -4.05
C PRO A 135 10.73 15.36 -4.87
N GLU A 136 10.45 15.17 -6.16
CA GLU A 136 11.25 15.36 -7.40
C GLU A 136 12.64 14.72 -7.67
N THR A 137 13.32 14.09 -6.72
CA THR A 137 14.47 13.18 -7.03
C THR A 137 14.30 11.79 -6.42
N GLN A 138 13.06 11.28 -6.44
CA GLN A 138 12.63 9.99 -5.87
C GLN A 138 13.14 9.71 -4.47
N SER A 139 13.44 10.75 -3.67
CA SER A 139 14.18 10.78 -2.40
C SER A 139 13.54 9.97 -1.25
N VAL A 140 12.78 8.94 -1.56
CA VAL A 140 12.05 8.01 -0.71
C VAL A 140 13.03 7.28 0.20
N GLY A 141 12.81 7.37 1.50
CA GLY A 141 13.53 6.52 2.44
C GLY A 141 13.16 5.06 2.19
N VAL A 142 14.13 4.18 1.94
CA VAL A 142 13.87 2.75 1.80
C VAL A 142 14.57 2.02 2.94
N ILE A 143 13.79 1.32 3.76
CA ILE A 143 14.26 0.57 4.91
C ILE A 143 13.78 -0.87 4.80
N VAL A 144 14.69 -1.84 4.84
CA VAL A 144 14.31 -3.25 5.06
C VAL A 144 14.24 -3.53 6.56
N LEU A 145 13.09 -4.03 7.03
CA LEU A 145 12.90 -4.40 8.43
C LEU A 145 13.36 -5.85 8.69
N ASP A 146 14.67 -6.09 8.55
CA ASP A 146 15.34 -7.37 8.78
C ASP A 146 16.82 -7.12 9.12
N LYS A 147 17.47 -8.12 9.73
CA LYS A 147 18.94 -8.12 9.92
C LYS A 147 19.70 -8.15 8.59
N ASN A 148 19.06 -8.70 7.55
CA ASN A 148 19.60 -8.80 6.21
C ASN A 148 19.20 -7.58 5.38
N PRO A 149 20.13 -6.93 4.66
CA PRO A 149 19.83 -5.76 3.85
C PRO A 149 19.13 -6.08 2.52
N ASN A 150 19.01 -7.36 2.15
CA ASN A 150 18.46 -7.75 0.87
C ASN A 150 16.97 -7.42 0.79
N PHE A 151 16.59 -6.71 -0.26
CA PHE A 151 15.24 -6.26 -0.50
C PHE A 151 14.32 -7.46 -0.80
N PRO A 152 13.11 -7.55 -0.20
CA PRO A 152 12.19 -8.64 -0.45
C PRO A 152 11.55 -8.55 -1.84
N GLY A 153 11.53 -9.67 -2.56
CA GLY A 153 10.98 -9.80 -3.91
C GLY A 153 9.52 -10.24 -3.90
N PHE A 154 8.72 -9.65 -3.01
CA PHE A 154 7.31 -10.01 -2.75
C PHE A 154 7.13 -11.46 -2.29
N PHE A 155 7.08 -12.45 -3.20
CA PHE A 155 7.00 -13.88 -2.87
C PHE A 155 8.35 -14.49 -2.45
N CYS A 156 9.44 -13.84 -2.85
CA CYS A 156 10.78 -14.18 -2.39
C CYS A 156 11.13 -13.32 -1.17
N PRO A 157 11.49 -13.90 -0.02
CA PRO A 157 11.83 -13.14 1.20
C PRO A 157 13.04 -12.22 0.98
N ARG A 158 13.95 -12.57 0.04
CA ARG A 158 15.21 -11.87 -0.18
C ARG A 158 15.66 -12.01 -1.63
N THR A 159 15.87 -10.88 -2.30
CA THR A 159 16.51 -10.85 -3.62
C THR A 159 18.04 -10.70 -3.49
N SER A 160 18.73 -10.58 -4.61
CA SER A 160 20.14 -10.17 -4.65
C SER A 160 20.34 -8.65 -4.48
N LEU A 161 19.27 -7.86 -4.56
CA LEU A 161 19.31 -6.40 -4.44
C LEU A 161 19.33 -5.99 -2.97
N LYS A 162 20.12 -4.97 -2.63
CA LYS A 162 20.22 -4.45 -1.27
C LYS A 162 19.47 -3.13 -1.14
N ALA A 163 18.77 -2.93 -0.03
CA ALA A 163 18.25 -1.64 0.36
C ALA A 163 19.37 -0.73 0.88
N PRO A 164 19.22 0.60 0.74
CA PRO A 164 20.19 1.56 1.27
C PRO A 164 20.27 1.54 2.80
N TYR A 165 19.16 1.23 3.48
CA TYR A 165 19.08 1.10 4.92
C TYR A 165 18.35 -0.18 5.32
N HIS A 166 18.72 -0.75 6.46
CA HIS A 166 18.04 -1.89 7.06
C HIS A 166 18.18 -1.86 8.58
N THR A 167 17.21 -2.44 9.28
CA THR A 167 17.26 -2.65 10.73
C THR A 167 16.29 -3.74 11.13
N ASP A 168 16.62 -4.53 12.15
CA ASP A 168 15.70 -5.48 12.79
C ASP A 168 15.02 -4.91 14.05
N SER A 169 15.27 -3.64 14.38
CA SER A 169 14.63 -2.94 15.51
C SER A 169 13.50 -2.06 15.00
N LEU A 170 12.30 -2.33 15.49
CA LEU A 170 11.13 -1.51 15.21
C LEU A 170 11.29 -0.10 15.78
N GLU A 171 11.93 0.05 16.95
CA GLU A 171 12.20 1.34 17.58
C GLU A 171 13.07 2.22 16.68
N LYS A 172 14.14 1.66 16.11
CA LYS A 172 15.00 2.40 15.16
C LYS A 172 14.24 2.82 13.91
N ALA A 173 13.39 1.95 13.36
CA ALA A 173 12.57 2.30 12.21
C ALA A 173 11.61 3.46 12.55
N ILE A 174 10.99 3.43 13.74
CA ILE A 174 10.12 4.51 14.23
C ILE A 174 10.90 5.81 14.40
N ASP A 175 12.10 5.77 15.00
CA ASP A 175 12.94 6.95 15.19
C ASP A 175 13.30 7.61 13.85
N ILE A 176 13.60 6.81 12.81
CA ILE A 176 13.85 7.33 11.47
C ILE A 176 12.62 8.06 10.91
N LEU A 177 11.42 7.48 11.04
CA LEU A 177 10.19 8.12 10.57
C LEU A 177 9.89 9.44 11.30
N LEU A 178 10.04 9.44 12.64
CA LEU A 178 9.78 10.60 13.47
C LEU A 178 10.80 11.71 13.21
N LEU A 179 12.09 11.37 13.09
CA LEU A 179 13.13 12.34 12.80
C LEU A 179 12.98 12.92 11.39
N SER A 180 12.68 12.09 10.39
CA SER A 180 12.37 12.56 9.02
C SER A 180 11.25 13.60 9.03
N THR A 181 10.18 13.32 9.77
CA THR A 181 9.05 14.27 9.95
C THR A 181 9.50 15.56 10.65
N ARG A 182 10.28 15.48 11.72
CA ARG A 182 10.78 16.64 12.47
C ARG A 182 11.73 17.51 11.66
N MET A 183 12.49 16.91 10.75
CA MET A 183 13.36 17.61 9.80
C MET A 183 12.60 18.27 8.66
N GLY A 184 11.28 18.08 8.55
CA GLY A 184 10.46 18.62 7.48
C GLY A 184 10.70 17.94 6.13
N LEU A 185 11.26 16.73 6.13
CA LEU A 185 11.37 15.94 4.92
C LEU A 185 9.96 15.50 4.52
N SER A 186 9.56 15.83 3.30
CA SER A 186 8.18 15.63 2.86
C SER A 186 7.94 14.25 2.26
N ASN A 187 9.00 13.52 1.91
CA ASN A 187 8.99 12.25 1.18
C ASN A 187 8.32 11.11 1.95
N GLY A 188 7.75 10.16 1.19
CA GLY A 188 7.37 8.87 1.73
C GLY A 188 8.58 8.05 2.19
N THR A 189 8.37 7.18 3.17
CA THR A 189 9.33 6.13 3.54
C THR A 189 8.71 4.77 3.26
N LEU A 190 9.37 3.97 2.44
CA LEU A 190 9.03 2.58 2.21
C LEU A 190 9.72 1.71 3.28
N ILE A 191 8.91 1.06 4.11
CA ILE A 191 9.38 0.00 5.01
C ILE A 191 9.04 -1.34 4.35
N ALA A 192 10.06 -2.05 3.90
CA ALA A 192 9.93 -3.37 3.28
C ALA A 192 10.09 -4.46 4.34
N CYS A 193 9.00 -5.20 4.57
CA CYS A 193 8.97 -6.30 5.53
C CYS A 193 9.04 -7.64 4.78
N PRO A 194 10.11 -8.44 4.94
CA PRO A 194 10.19 -9.76 4.32
C PRO A 194 9.05 -10.69 4.77
N LEU A 195 8.65 -11.61 3.88
CA LEU A 195 7.73 -12.69 4.24
C LEU A 195 8.34 -13.55 5.36
N PRO A 196 7.54 -13.98 6.37
CA PRO A 196 7.99 -14.96 7.34
C PRO A 196 8.41 -16.27 6.67
N LYS A 197 9.46 -16.91 7.19
CA LYS A 197 10.05 -18.15 6.62
C LYS A 197 9.06 -19.26 6.30
N VAL A 198 8.00 -19.39 7.09
CA VAL A 198 6.96 -20.42 6.93
C VAL A 198 6.11 -20.24 5.67
N ASN A 199 6.14 -19.05 5.06
CA ASN A 199 5.29 -18.68 3.92
C ASN A 199 6.10 -18.42 2.63
N GLU A 200 7.39 -18.78 2.59
CA GLU A 200 8.26 -18.53 1.44
C GLU A 200 7.94 -19.43 0.25
N TRP A 201 7.89 -18.86 -0.95
CA TRP A 201 7.91 -19.66 -2.17
C TRP A 201 9.35 -20.03 -2.56
N PRO A 202 9.59 -21.26 -3.05
CA PRO A 202 10.91 -21.63 -3.57
C PRO A 202 11.30 -20.71 -4.73
N GLU A 203 12.52 -20.16 -4.69
CA GLU A 203 13.03 -19.23 -5.71
C GLU A 203 12.91 -19.76 -7.15
N LYS A 204 12.97 -21.09 -7.34
CA LYS A 204 12.82 -21.76 -8.64
C LYS A 204 11.37 -21.81 -9.19
N LYS A 205 10.37 -21.34 -8.45
CA LYS A 205 8.96 -21.33 -8.86
C LYS A 205 8.44 -19.96 -9.32
N ILE A 206 9.26 -18.92 -9.29
CA ILE A 206 8.93 -17.52 -9.62
C ILE A 206 9.74 -17.11 -10.85
#